data_AF-A0A7T4YDD9-F1
#
_entry.id   AF-A0A7T4YDD9-F1
#
_cell.length_a   1.000
_cell.length_b   1.000
_cell.length_c   1.000
_cell.angle_alpha   90.00
_cell.angle_beta   90.00
_cell.angle_gamma   90.00
#
_symmetry.space_group_name_H-M   'P 1'
#
loop_
_entity.id
_entity.type
_entity.pdbx_description
1 polymer ?
#
loop_
_entity_poly.entity_id
_entity_poly.type
_entity_poly.pdbx_seq_one_letter_code
_entity_poly.pdbx_strand_id
1 'polypeptide(L)'
;MIRLGMYSRPPFIEAANTPVLRQAFDQLVGAGRWLPCKAMGTFPVRFPSPEDPGDAGWHVDVSFGWDNPDFMEWRANVNSKGRSLLMLFLFSDVSEHDAPTRIRIGSHLDVARMLAPAGDAGLTLREIV
;
A
#
# COMPACT_ATOMS: atom_id res chain seq x y z
N MET A 1 19.74 -5.20 2.63
CA MET A 1 18.51 -5.20 1.79
C MET A 1 18.84 -4.59 0.45
N ILE A 2 18.29 -5.14 -0.63
CA ILE A 2 18.35 -4.53 -1.97
C ILE A 2 16.93 -4.10 -2.35
N ARG A 3 16.76 -2.88 -2.86
CA ARG A 3 15.48 -2.43 -3.44
C ARG A 3 15.61 -2.46 -4.96
N LEU A 4 14.80 -3.31 -5.59
CA LEU A 4 14.68 -3.29 -7.04
C LEU A 4 13.55 -2.33 -7.43
N GLY A 5 13.68 -1.66 -8.57
CA GLY A 5 12.71 -0.69 -9.05
C GLY A 5 11.40 -1.32 -9.53
N MET A 6 10.71 -0.57 -10.39
CA MET A 6 9.43 -0.97 -10.95
C MET A 6 9.61 -1.91 -12.14
N TYR A 7 8.86 -3.01 -12.19
CA TYR A 7 8.93 -4.01 -13.26
C TYR A 7 7.65 -4.07 -14.08
N SER A 8 7.78 -3.88 -15.39
CA SER A 8 6.68 -3.91 -16.37
C SER A 8 6.78 -5.08 -17.37
N ARG A 9 7.59 -6.10 -17.08
CA ARG A 9 7.73 -7.28 -17.95
C ARG A 9 6.52 -8.21 -17.79
N PRO A 10 6.18 -9.01 -18.83
CA PRO A 10 4.95 -9.82 -18.84
C PRO A 10 4.72 -10.67 -17.60
N PRO A 11 5.70 -11.42 -17.05
CA PRO A 11 5.46 -12.25 -15.87
C PRO A 11 4.97 -11.47 -14.64
N PHE A 12 5.46 -10.24 -14.43
CA PHE A 12 5.05 -9.40 -13.31
C PHE A 12 3.66 -8.79 -13.51
N ILE A 13 3.32 -8.42 -14.74
CA ILE A 13 1.99 -7.93 -15.10
C ILE A 13 0.98 -9.06 -14.95
N GLU A 14 1.27 -10.24 -15.49
CA GLU A 14 0.38 -11.40 -15.46
C GLU A 14 0.11 -11.87 -14.04
N ALA A 15 1.13 -11.89 -13.17
CA ALA A 15 0.98 -12.25 -11.76
C ALA A 15 -0.06 -11.38 -11.04
N ALA A 16 -0.18 -10.10 -11.40
CA ALA A 16 -1.13 -9.17 -10.80
C ALA A 16 -2.52 -9.15 -11.45
N ASN A 17 -2.72 -9.88 -12.55
CA ASN A 17 -3.93 -9.83 -13.37
C ASN A 17 -4.55 -11.21 -13.62
N THR A 18 -4.32 -12.18 -12.74
CA THR A 18 -4.96 -13.50 -12.81
C THR A 18 -6.48 -13.38 -12.70
N PRO A 19 -7.26 -14.32 -13.27
CA PRO A 19 -8.72 -14.29 -13.17
C PRO A 19 -9.25 -14.17 -11.73
N VAL A 20 -8.62 -14.88 -10.78
CA VAL A 20 -8.98 -14.85 -9.36
C VAL A 20 -8.80 -13.46 -8.76
N LEU A 21 -7.67 -12.80 -9.06
CA LEU A 21 -7.41 -11.45 -8.56
C LEU A 21 -8.36 -10.42 -9.17
N ARG A 22 -8.61 -10.51 -10.49
CA ARG A 22 -9.57 -9.62 -11.17
C ARG A 22 -10.97 -9.73 -10.58
N GLN A 23 -11.42 -10.95 -10.27
CA GLN A 23 -12.69 -11.18 -9.59
C GLN A 23 -12.71 -10.57 -8.19
N ALA A 24 -11.62 -10.71 -7.42
CA ALA A 24 -11.50 -10.09 -6.10
C ALA A 24 -11.53 -8.56 -6.18
N PHE A 25 -10.89 -7.96 -7.20
CA PHE A 25 -10.94 -6.50 -7.43
C PHE A 25 -12.36 -6.04 -7.78
N ASP A 26 -13.08 -6.79 -8.61
CA ASP A 26 -14.49 -6.50 -8.91
C ASP A 26 -15.37 -6.56 -7.66
N GLN A 27 -15.12 -7.50 -6.75
CA GLN A 27 -15.87 -7.63 -5.49
C GLN A 27 -15.55 -6.51 -4.48
N LEU A 28 -14.27 -6.16 -4.33
CA LEU A 28 -13.82 -5.21 -3.30
C LEU A 28 -13.97 -3.75 -3.73
N VAL A 29 -13.71 -3.45 -5.00
CA VAL A 29 -13.69 -2.08 -5.54
C VAL A 29 -14.95 -1.78 -6.38
N GLY A 30 -15.53 -2.82 -6.98
CA GLY A 30 -16.64 -2.73 -7.92
C GLY A 30 -16.17 -2.85 -9.38
N ALA A 31 -16.92 -3.62 -10.17
CA ALA A 31 -16.65 -3.80 -11.59
C ALA A 31 -16.60 -2.46 -12.33
N GLY A 32 -15.57 -2.26 -13.15
CA GLY A 32 -15.34 -1.03 -13.90
C GLY A 32 -14.82 0.16 -13.07
N ARG A 33 -14.51 -0.03 -11.77
CA ARG A 33 -13.99 1.02 -10.88
C ARG A 33 -12.49 0.90 -10.58
N TRP A 34 -11.79 0.00 -11.25
CA TRP A 34 -10.36 -0.21 -11.10
C TRP A 34 -9.68 -0.37 -12.48
N LEU A 35 -8.37 -0.10 -12.52
CA LEU A 35 -7.54 -0.27 -13.70
C LEU A 35 -6.62 -1.48 -13.52
N PRO A 36 -6.40 -2.30 -14.57
CA PRO A 36 -5.44 -3.39 -14.53
C PRO A 36 -4.03 -2.93 -14.15
N CYS A 37 -3.39 -3.65 -13.24
CA CYS A 37 -2.02 -3.38 -12.83
C CYS A 37 -1.08 -3.55 -14.03
N LYS A 38 -0.32 -2.51 -14.40
CA LYS A 38 0.58 -2.53 -15.58
C LYS A 38 2.05 -2.67 -15.23
N ALA A 39 2.39 -2.65 -13.95
CA ALA A 39 3.73 -2.85 -13.47
C ALA A 39 3.70 -3.13 -11.97
N MET A 40 4.64 -3.94 -11.50
CA MET A 40 4.85 -4.18 -10.09
C MET A 40 5.75 -3.10 -9.52
N GLY A 41 5.38 -2.57 -8.35
CA GLY A 41 6.12 -1.53 -7.64
C GLY A 41 7.49 -2.01 -7.16
N THR A 42 8.14 -1.22 -6.29
CA THR A 42 9.46 -1.53 -5.73
C THR A 42 9.48 -2.89 -5.03
N PHE A 43 10.53 -3.68 -5.24
CA PHE A 43 10.72 -4.98 -4.61
C PHE A 43 11.71 -4.87 -3.46
N PRO A 44 11.26 -5.07 -2.21
CA PRO A 44 12.16 -5.23 -1.08
C PRO A 44 12.77 -6.64 -1.08
N VAL A 45 14.04 -6.79 -1.47
CA VAL A 45 14.78 -8.05 -1.35
C VAL A 45 15.57 -8.03 -0.04
N ARG A 46 15.09 -8.80 0.94
CA ARG A 46 15.72 -8.95 2.26
C ARG A 46 16.67 -10.13 2.23
N PHE A 47 17.84 -9.94 2.85
CA PHE A 47 18.80 -11.01 3.13
C PHE A 47 18.84 -11.19 4.65
N PRO A 48 19.15 -12.40 5.15
CA PRO A 48 19.32 -12.62 6.58
C PRO A 48 20.30 -11.60 7.17
N SER A 49 19.86 -10.90 8.20
CA SER A 49 20.66 -9.90 8.90
C SER A 49 20.18 -9.79 10.35
N PRO A 50 21.09 -9.71 11.33
CA PRO A 50 20.72 -9.38 12.71
C PRO A 50 20.46 -7.88 12.92
N GLU A 51 20.83 -7.04 11.96
CA GLU A 51 20.66 -5.59 12.06
C GLU A 51 19.24 -5.16 11.71
N ASP A 52 18.62 -4.34 12.56
CA ASP A 52 17.32 -3.73 12.29
C ASP A 52 17.47 -2.65 11.20
N PRO A 53 16.77 -2.78 10.07
CA PRO A 53 16.79 -1.77 9.00
C PRO A 53 16.13 -0.42 9.39
N GLY A 54 15.39 -0.35 10.50
CA GLY A 54 14.73 0.88 10.96
C GLY A 54 13.55 1.35 10.09
N ASP A 55 13.03 0.48 9.22
CA ASP A 55 11.96 0.81 8.26
C ASP A 55 10.62 0.13 8.57
N ALA A 56 10.39 -0.21 9.85
CA ALA A 56 9.21 -0.92 10.35
C ALA A 56 8.17 -0.01 11.03
N GLY A 57 8.22 1.30 10.81
CA GLY A 57 7.28 2.27 11.38
C GLY A 57 5.85 2.05 10.90
N TRP A 58 4.88 2.11 11.82
CA TRP A 58 3.46 2.06 11.47
C TRP A 58 3.07 3.32 10.67
N HIS A 59 2.39 3.13 9.55
CA HIS A 59 1.91 4.23 8.73
C HIS A 59 0.68 3.82 7.92
N VAL A 60 0.09 4.80 7.25
CA VAL A 60 -0.88 4.62 6.16
C VAL A 60 -0.37 5.33 4.92
N ASP A 61 -0.72 4.83 3.73
CA ASP A 61 -0.44 5.56 2.51
C ASP A 61 -1.50 6.64 2.29
N VAL A 62 -1.07 7.86 2.04
CA VAL A 62 -1.90 9.06 1.79
C VAL A 62 -2.18 9.28 0.30
N SER A 63 -3.14 10.14 -0.08
CA SER A 63 -3.67 10.20 -1.47
C SER A 63 -3.61 11.55 -2.18
N PHE A 64 -3.30 12.65 -1.50
CA PHE A 64 -3.20 13.99 -2.09
C PHE A 64 -2.31 14.93 -1.28
N GLY A 65 -2.13 16.17 -1.73
CA GLY A 65 -1.21 17.14 -1.10
C GLY A 65 0.26 16.96 -1.52
N TRP A 66 0.49 16.31 -2.67
CA TRP A 66 1.80 15.97 -3.21
C TRP A 66 2.67 17.18 -3.61
N ASP A 67 2.08 18.37 -3.63
CA ASP A 67 2.75 19.65 -3.86
C ASP A 67 3.59 20.09 -2.65
N ASN A 68 3.32 19.55 -1.46
CA ASN A 68 4.15 19.80 -0.30
C ASN A 68 5.46 18.98 -0.39
N PRO A 69 6.65 19.59 -0.25
CA PRO A 69 7.92 18.88 -0.26
C PRO A 69 8.12 17.96 0.96
N ASP A 70 7.45 18.23 2.07
CA ASP A 70 7.44 17.35 3.24
C ASP A 70 6.33 16.29 3.07
N PHE A 71 6.73 15.03 2.88
CA PHE A 71 5.80 13.92 2.71
C PHE A 71 4.90 13.69 3.94
N MET A 72 5.32 14.16 5.13
CA MET A 72 4.51 14.08 6.33
C MET A 72 3.30 15.02 6.29
N GLU A 73 3.30 16.01 5.40
CA GLU A 73 2.19 16.94 5.17
C GLU A 73 1.22 16.47 4.08
N TRP A 74 1.54 15.37 3.40
CA TRP A 74 0.64 14.72 2.46
C TRP A 74 -0.58 14.14 3.18
N ARG A 75 -1.72 14.09 2.51
CA ARG A 75 -3.02 13.97 3.18
C ARG A 75 -3.82 12.74 2.75
N ALA A 76 -4.52 12.16 3.71
CA ALA A 76 -5.61 11.22 3.48
C ALA A 76 -6.91 11.82 3.98
N ASN A 77 -8.01 11.42 3.37
CA ASN A 77 -9.35 11.77 3.84
C ASN A 77 -10.23 10.52 3.79
N VAL A 78 -11.47 10.63 4.28
CA VAL A 78 -12.40 9.49 4.31
C VAL A 78 -12.73 8.94 2.91
N ASN A 79 -12.58 9.77 1.88
CA ASN A 79 -12.82 9.45 0.48
C ASN A 79 -11.49 9.18 -0.25
N SER A 80 -10.97 7.95 -0.23
CA SER A 80 -9.71 7.63 -0.95
C SER A 80 -9.71 8.15 -2.40
N LYS A 81 -8.68 8.93 -2.77
CA LYS A 81 -8.53 9.53 -4.11
C LYS A 81 -7.52 8.75 -4.94
N GLY A 82 -7.93 8.33 -6.14
CA GLY A 82 -7.06 7.69 -7.13
C GLY A 82 -6.46 6.34 -6.72
N ARG A 83 -6.91 5.76 -5.60
CA ARG A 83 -6.41 4.51 -5.04
C ARG A 83 -7.56 3.77 -4.36
N SER A 84 -7.54 2.46 -4.44
CA SER A 84 -8.58 1.61 -3.85
C SER A 84 -7.99 0.48 -3.00
N LEU A 85 -6.97 -0.21 -3.52
CA LEU A 85 -6.31 -1.34 -2.86
C LEU A 85 -4.79 -1.17 -2.93
N LEU A 86 -4.11 -1.48 -1.82
CA LEU A 86 -2.69 -1.79 -1.84
C LEU A 86 -2.53 -3.30 -2.07
N MET A 87 -1.72 -3.68 -3.05
CA MET A 87 -1.44 -5.08 -3.35
C MET A 87 -0.03 -5.45 -2.91
N LEU A 88 0.09 -6.49 -2.08
CA LEU A 88 1.36 -7.05 -1.63
C LEU A 88 1.54 -8.43 -2.27
N PHE A 89 2.50 -8.54 -3.18
CA PHE A 89 2.84 -9.79 -3.86
C PHE A 89 4.09 -10.39 -3.22
N LEU A 90 3.99 -11.65 -2.79
CA LEU A 90 5.13 -12.41 -2.29
C LEU A 90 5.73 -13.20 -3.46
N PHE A 91 7.02 -12.96 -3.72
CA PHE A 91 7.80 -13.69 -4.73
C PHE A 91 8.78 -14.70 -4.10
N SER A 92 8.65 -14.92 -2.80
CA SER A 92 9.33 -15.95 -2.01
C SER A 92 8.39 -16.35 -0.87
N ASP A 93 8.64 -17.50 -0.27
CA ASP A 93 8.00 -17.85 1.00
C ASP A 93 8.49 -16.88 2.10
N VAL A 94 7.57 -16.50 2.99
CA VAL A 94 7.83 -15.54 4.07
C VAL A 94 7.17 -16.05 5.35
N SER A 95 7.98 -16.32 6.37
CA SER A 95 7.53 -16.62 7.74
C SER A 95 7.55 -15.38 8.63
N GLU A 96 7.19 -15.55 9.90
CA GLU A 96 7.27 -14.49 10.92
C GLU A 96 8.70 -13.99 11.18
N HIS A 97 9.71 -14.77 10.80
CA HIS A 97 11.13 -14.45 10.96
C HIS A 97 11.76 -13.83 9.70
N ASP A 98 11.05 -13.80 8.57
CA ASP A 98 11.59 -13.37 7.27
C ASP A 98 11.27 -11.91 6.93
N ALA A 99 11.24 -11.05 7.96
CA ALA A 99 10.84 -9.64 7.85
C ALA A 99 9.49 -9.44 7.12
N PRO A 100 8.39 -10.06 7.60
CA PRO A 100 7.09 -9.98 6.95
C PRO A 100 6.55 -8.55 6.96
N THR A 101 5.71 -8.23 5.97
CA THR A 101 4.89 -7.01 6.06
C THR A 101 3.83 -7.22 7.15
N ARG A 102 3.82 -6.34 8.15
CA ARG A 102 2.86 -6.37 9.25
C ARG A 102 1.66 -5.47 8.94
N ILE A 103 0.45 -6.00 9.14
CA ILE A 103 -0.80 -5.24 9.01
C ILE A 103 -1.46 -5.20 10.39
N ARG A 104 -1.81 -4.00 10.85
CA ARG A 104 -2.48 -3.82 12.14
C ARG A 104 -3.96 -4.14 12.01
N ILE A 105 -4.41 -5.23 12.64
CA ILE A 105 -5.81 -5.67 12.62
C ILE A 105 -6.71 -4.53 13.12
N GLY A 106 -7.81 -4.26 12.41
CA GLY A 106 -8.78 -3.21 12.75
C GLY A 106 -8.37 -1.79 12.36
N SER A 107 -7.13 -1.54 11.93
CA SER A 107 -6.63 -0.18 11.65
C SER A 107 -7.46 0.58 10.61
N HIS A 108 -7.99 -0.11 9.60
CA HIS A 108 -8.87 0.49 8.60
C HIS A 108 -10.13 1.14 9.19
N LEU A 109 -10.70 0.58 10.27
CA LEU A 109 -11.85 1.16 10.96
C LEU A 109 -11.44 2.35 11.84
N ASP A 110 -10.32 2.21 12.56
CA ASP A 110 -9.83 3.25 13.44
C ASP A 110 -9.40 4.51 12.66
N VAL A 111 -8.65 4.31 11.57
CA VAL A 111 -8.23 5.38 10.66
C VAL A 111 -9.45 6.01 9.96
N ALA A 112 -10.44 5.21 9.52
CA ALA A 112 -11.65 5.78 8.93
C ALA A 112 -12.43 6.66 9.92
N ARG A 113 -12.55 6.25 11.19
CA ARG A 113 -13.19 7.06 12.24
C ARG A 113 -12.42 8.33 12.55
N MET A 114 -11.09 8.26 12.54
CA MET A 114 -10.22 9.43 12.72
C MET A 114 -10.37 10.43 11.57
N LEU A 115 -10.47 9.95 10.33
CA LEU A 115 -10.60 10.79 9.14
C LEU A 115 -12.01 11.37 8.94
N ALA A 116 -13.05 10.70 9.44
CA ALA A 116 -14.44 11.09 9.19
C ALA A 116 -14.78 12.55 9.56
N PRO A 117 -14.34 13.10 10.71
CA PRO A 117 -14.60 14.51 11.06
C PRO A 117 -13.88 15.52 10.15
N ALA A 118 -12.76 15.14 9.53
CA ALA A 118 -11.99 16.03 8.66
C ALA A 118 -12.59 16.18 7.26
N GLY A 119 -13.60 15.37 6.90
CA GLY A 119 -14.31 15.45 5.63
C GLY A 119 -13.35 15.43 4.44
N ASP A 120 -13.61 16.25 3.41
CA ASP A 120 -12.77 16.30 2.21
C ASP A 120 -11.39 16.92 2.43
N ALA A 121 -11.20 17.74 3.47
CA ALA A 121 -9.93 18.37 3.79
C ALA A 121 -8.88 17.33 4.26
N GLY A 122 -9.33 16.30 4.95
CA GLY A 122 -8.49 15.21 5.43
C GLY A 122 -7.44 15.64 6.46
N LEU A 123 -6.67 14.65 6.90
CA LEU A 123 -5.56 14.80 7.84
C LEU A 123 -4.24 14.54 7.13
N THR A 124 -3.18 15.20 7.58
CA THR A 124 -1.81 14.93 7.14
C THR A 124 -1.34 13.56 7.66
N LEU A 125 -0.32 12.99 7.03
CA LEU A 125 0.30 11.75 7.51
C LEU A 125 0.78 11.94 8.96
N ARG A 126 1.35 13.10 9.29
CA ARG A 126 1.78 13.48 10.63
C ARG A 126 0.67 13.48 11.67
N GLU A 127 -0.55 13.83 11.29
CA GLU A 127 -1.71 13.81 12.18
C GLU A 127 -2.26 12.39 12.40
N ILE A 128 -1.92 11.44 11.51
CA ILE A 128 -2.44 10.06 11.53
C ILE A 128 -1.50 9.08 12.28
N VAL A 129 -0.17 9.24 12.16
CA VAL A 129 0.83 8.27 12.61
C VAL A 129 1.48 8.60 13.95
#